data_AF-A0A091HLB0-F1
#
_entry.id   AF-A0A091HLB0-F1
#
_cell.length_a   1.000
_cell.length_b   1.000
_cell.length_c   1.000
_cell.angle_alpha   90.00
_cell.angle_beta   90.00
_cell.angle_gamma   90.00
#
_symmetry.space_group_name_H-M   'P 1'
#
loop_
_entity.id
_entity.type
_entity.pdbx_description
1 polymer ?
#
loop_
_entity_poly.entity_id
_entity_poly.type
_entity_poly.pdbx_seq_one_letter_code
_entity_poly.pdbx_strand_id
1 'polypeptide(L)'
;AARLRRAAAESGRNRTTVKGRVVKSAIEEYHKKKPVNHLKTNLKYMLKGRVVANKAITEQVLAQNRGRKSKDQPPKKVAKKKPEGTVFTEEDFRKFEREYFGRP
;
A
#
# COMPACT_ATOMS: atom_id res chain seq x y z
N ALA A 1 -3.53 -5.77 70.53
CA ALA A 1 -2.72 -4.89 69.65
C ALA A 1 -1.55 -5.70 69.06
N ALA A 2 -1.64 -6.06 67.78
CA ALA A 2 -0.64 -6.88 67.09
C ALA A 2 0.58 -6.04 66.70
N ARG A 3 1.74 -6.30 67.30
CA ARG A 3 3.02 -5.72 66.88
C ARG A 3 3.62 -6.56 65.75
N LEU A 4 3.45 -6.09 64.52
CA LEU A 4 4.15 -6.54 63.32
C LEU A 4 5.67 -6.50 63.57
N ARG A 5 6.30 -7.69 63.70
CA ARG A 5 7.76 -7.81 63.59
C ARG A 5 8.11 -7.65 62.11
N ARG A 6 8.59 -6.47 61.72
CA ARG A 6 9.25 -6.27 60.42
C ARG A 6 10.49 -7.17 60.41
N ALA A 7 10.51 -8.17 59.53
CA ALA A 7 11.74 -8.87 59.19
C ALA A 7 12.73 -7.82 58.68
N ALA A 8 13.89 -7.71 59.35
CA ALA A 8 14.95 -6.81 58.93
C ALA A 8 15.33 -7.16 57.48
N ALA A 9 15.34 -6.15 56.60
CA ALA A 9 15.88 -6.30 55.26
C ALA A 9 17.35 -6.71 55.41
N GLU A 10 17.67 -7.96 55.08
CA GLU A 10 19.04 -8.44 55.16
C GLU A 10 19.93 -7.58 54.28
N SER A 11 20.88 -6.91 54.95
CA SER A 11 21.93 -6.10 54.36
C SER A 11 22.75 -6.93 53.37
N GLY A 12 23.27 -6.25 52.35
CA GLY A 12 23.88 -6.85 51.16
C GLY A 12 24.71 -8.10 51.42
N ARG A 13 24.15 -9.25 51.04
CA ARG A 13 24.84 -10.54 51.10
C ARG A 13 26.10 -10.46 50.23
N ASN A 14 27.25 -10.70 50.86
CA ASN A 14 28.57 -10.63 50.23
C ASN A 14 28.64 -11.64 49.07
N ARG A 15 28.80 -11.16 47.83
CA ARG A 15 28.67 -11.95 46.59
C ARG A 15 29.79 -13.00 46.43
N THR A 16 30.88 -12.90 47.19
CA THR A 16 32.11 -13.70 47.07
C THR A 16 32.11 -15.00 47.86
N THR A 17 31.30 -15.13 48.92
CA THR A 17 31.24 -16.37 49.72
C THR A 17 30.10 -17.28 49.27
N VAL A 18 30.33 -18.60 49.25
CA VAL A 18 29.34 -19.60 48.82
C VAL A 18 28.28 -19.88 49.90
N LYS A 19 28.56 -19.53 51.16
CA LYS A 19 27.70 -19.78 52.31
C LYS A 19 26.37 -19.01 52.16
N GLY A 20 25.27 -19.75 52.02
CA GLY A 20 23.92 -19.18 51.84
C GLY A 20 23.48 -19.02 50.38
N ARG A 21 24.26 -19.48 49.39
CA ARG A 21 23.80 -19.57 48.00
C ARG A 21 22.81 -20.73 47.85
N VAL A 22 21.56 -20.38 47.53
CA VAL A 22 20.55 -21.36 47.11
C VAL A 22 20.86 -21.75 45.67
N VAL A 23 21.07 -23.04 45.42
CA VAL A 23 21.21 -23.57 44.06
C VAL A 23 19.88 -23.39 43.35
N LYS A 24 19.84 -22.51 42.36
CA LYS A 24 18.66 -22.36 41.51
C LYS A 24 18.65 -23.47 40.49
N SER A 25 17.50 -24.09 40.30
CA SER A 25 17.32 -25.05 39.22
C SER A 25 17.53 -24.34 37.87
N ALA A 26 18.38 -24.92 37.02
CA ALA A 26 18.60 -24.43 35.66
C ALA A 26 17.29 -24.39 34.85
N ILE A 27 16.37 -25.31 35.15
CA ILE A 27 15.05 -25.40 34.51
C ILE A 27 14.19 -24.20 34.91
N GLU A 28 14.15 -23.84 36.20
CA GLU A 28 13.39 -22.68 36.67
C GLU A 28 13.94 -21.35 36.14
N GLU A 29 15.27 -21.20 36.07
CA GLU A 29 15.89 -20.04 35.45
C GLU A 29 15.56 -19.94 33.95
N TYR A 30 15.54 -21.07 33.24
CA TYR A 30 15.15 -21.12 31.84
C TYR A 30 13.71 -20.65 31.64
N HIS A 31 12.74 -21.14 32.42
CA HIS A 31 11.35 -20.70 32.31
C HIS A 31 11.17 -19.20 32.58
N LYS A 32 11.96 -18.61 33.48
CA LYS A 32 11.93 -17.16 33.78
C LYS A 32 12.49 -16.30 32.64
N LYS A 33 13.52 -16.79 31.95
CA LYS A 33 14.19 -16.08 30.85
C LYS A 33 13.68 -16.48 29.47
N LYS A 34 12.76 -17.45 29.40
CA LYS A 34 12.28 -18.01 28.14
C LYS A 34 11.63 -16.90 27.31
N PRO A 35 12.06 -16.69 26.06
CA PRO A 35 11.42 -15.70 25.19
C PRO A 35 9.99 -16.12 24.87
N VAL A 36 9.12 -15.13 24.72
CA VAL A 36 7.72 -15.36 24.34
C VAL A 36 7.68 -15.92 22.91
N ASN A 37 6.97 -17.04 22.73
CA ASN A 37 6.81 -17.66 21.42
C ASN A 37 5.62 -17.02 20.68
N HIS A 38 5.91 -16.32 19.58
CA HIS A 38 4.92 -15.65 18.74
C HIS A 38 4.52 -16.44 17.48
N LEU A 39 4.89 -17.72 17.36
CA LEU A 39 4.64 -18.52 16.15
C LEU A 39 3.14 -18.55 15.79
N LYS A 40 2.26 -18.86 16.75
CA LYS A 40 0.81 -18.94 16.51
C LYS A 40 0.20 -17.59 16.14
N THR A 41 0.64 -16.51 16.79
CA THR A 41 0.16 -15.15 16.49
C THR A 41 0.62 -14.69 15.10
N ASN A 42 1.86 -15.00 14.74
CA ASN A 42 2.42 -14.67 13.43
C ASN A 42 1.75 -15.48 12.32
N LEU A 43 1.55 -16.78 12.52
CA LEU A 43 0.81 -17.62 11.58
C LEU A 43 -0.62 -17.11 11.39
N LYS A 44 -1.32 -16.77 12.49
CA LYS A 44 -2.66 -16.16 12.39
C LYS A 44 -2.62 -14.86 11.62
N TYR A 45 -1.58 -14.03 11.77
CA TYR A 45 -1.43 -12.78 11.01
C TYR A 45 -1.15 -13.03 9.52
N MET A 46 -0.21 -13.92 9.18
CA MET A 46 0.15 -14.22 7.78
C MET A 46 -0.94 -14.97 7.04
N LEU A 47 -1.64 -15.88 7.73
CA LEU A 47 -2.73 -16.69 7.18
C LEU A 47 -4.09 -15.99 7.30
N LYS A 48 -4.19 -14.85 7.99
CA LYS A 48 -5.38 -14.01 7.93
C LYS A 48 -5.46 -13.50 6.49
N GLY A 49 -6.22 -14.21 5.68
CA GLY A 49 -6.45 -13.87 4.29
C GLY A 49 -6.87 -12.41 4.16
N ARG A 50 -6.40 -11.75 3.10
CA ARG A 50 -6.96 -10.45 2.70
C ARG A 50 -8.46 -10.67 2.54
N VAL A 51 -9.27 -9.89 3.25
CA VAL A 51 -10.72 -9.92 3.07
C VAL A 51 -10.99 -9.38 1.67
N VAL A 52 -11.05 -10.27 0.70
CA VAL A 52 -11.48 -9.95 -0.66
C VAL A 52 -13.00 -9.87 -0.58
N ALA A 53 -13.54 -8.69 -0.86
CA ALA A 53 -14.99 -8.53 -0.96
C ALA A 53 -15.55 -9.54 -1.97
N ASN A 54 -16.78 -10.01 -1.74
CA ASN A 54 -17.43 -10.97 -2.63
C ASN A 54 -17.34 -10.46 -4.08
N LYS A 55 -16.96 -11.35 -5.02
CA LYS A 55 -16.79 -11.02 -6.44
C LYS A 55 -18.01 -10.26 -7.00
N ALA A 56 -19.21 -10.69 -6.64
CA ALA A 56 -20.45 -10.02 -7.06
C ALA A 56 -20.52 -8.54 -6.62
N ILE A 57 -20.11 -8.24 -5.38
CA ILE A 57 -20.08 -6.87 -4.85
C ILE A 57 -19.00 -6.06 -5.58
N THR A 58 -17.82 -6.64 -5.83
CA THR A 58 -16.75 -5.95 -6.56
C THR A 58 -17.16 -5.64 -8.00
N GLU A 59 -17.85 -6.56 -8.67
CA GLU A 59 -18.37 -6.39 -10.01
C GLU A 59 -19.47 -5.32 -10.05
N GLN A 60 -20.36 -5.29 -9.05
CA GLN A 60 -21.38 -4.26 -8.91
C GLN A 60 -20.76 -2.86 -8.76
N VAL A 61 -19.74 -2.72 -7.89
CA VAL A 61 -19.01 -1.46 -7.71
C VAL A 61 -18.29 -1.05 -9.00
N LEU A 62 -17.66 -2.00 -9.71
CA LEU A 62 -17.02 -1.72 -11.00
C LEU A 62 -18.03 -1.27 -12.05
N ALA A 63 -19.19 -1.94 -12.15
CA ALA A 63 -20.25 -1.59 -13.09
C ALA A 63 -20.82 -0.19 -12.80
N GLN A 64 -21.05 0.16 -11.53
CA GLN A 64 -21.49 1.50 -11.15
C GLN A 64 -20.49 2.59 -11.53
N ASN A 65 -19.19 2.29 -11.44
CA ASN A 65 -18.12 3.26 -11.73
C ASN A 65 -17.77 3.36 -13.23
N ARG A 66 -18.07 2.34 -14.03
CA ARG A 66 -17.83 2.34 -15.48
C ARG A 66 -18.66 3.40 -16.19
N GLY A 67 -18.08 4.08 -17.17
CA GLY A 67 -18.77 5.05 -18.04
C GLY A 67 -18.74 6.50 -17.54
N ARG A 68 -18.39 6.74 -16.27
CA ARG A 68 -18.07 8.10 -15.76
C ARG A 68 -16.66 8.54 -16.11
N LYS A 69 -15.74 7.59 -16.29
CA LYS A 69 -14.34 7.89 -16.61
C LYS A 69 -14.21 8.17 -18.10
N SER A 70 -13.44 9.20 -18.45
CA SER A 70 -13.10 9.52 -19.84
C SER A 70 -12.46 8.34 -20.59
N LYS A 71 -11.77 7.42 -19.89
CA LYS A 71 -11.19 6.20 -20.48
C LYS A 71 -12.24 5.19 -20.94
N ASP A 72 -13.39 5.13 -20.28
CA ASP A 72 -14.47 4.18 -20.60
C ASP A 72 -15.40 4.74 -21.68
N GLN A 73 -15.36 6.06 -21.92
CA GLN A 73 -16.14 6.69 -22.96
C GLN A 73 -15.39 6.57 -24.29
N PRO A 74 -15.94 5.85 -25.28
CA PRO A 74 -15.34 5.85 -26.60
C PRO A 74 -15.29 7.31 -27.09
N PRO A 75 -14.18 7.74 -27.73
CA PRO A 75 -14.08 9.10 -28.23
C PRO A 75 -15.27 9.34 -29.15
N LYS A 76 -16.08 10.35 -28.79
CA LYS A 76 -17.23 10.74 -29.62
C LYS A 76 -16.70 10.95 -31.02
N LYS A 77 -17.20 10.18 -31.97
CA LYS A 77 -16.86 10.29 -33.39
C LYS A 77 -17.44 11.60 -33.91
N VAL A 78 -16.81 12.72 -33.55
CA VAL A 78 -17.07 13.99 -34.20
C VAL A 78 -16.46 13.82 -35.59
N ALA A 79 -17.32 13.81 -36.61
CA ALA A 79 -16.86 13.90 -37.99
C ALA A 79 -15.90 15.09 -38.05
N LYS A 80 -14.63 14.83 -38.37
CA LYS A 80 -13.64 15.91 -38.54
C LYS A 80 -14.25 16.89 -39.53
N LYS A 81 -14.46 18.13 -39.09
CA LYS A 81 -14.88 19.19 -40.01
C LYS A 81 -13.86 19.19 -41.14
N LYS A 82 -14.33 19.07 -42.39
CA LYS A 82 -13.45 19.26 -43.54
C LYS A 82 -12.75 20.60 -43.33
N PRO A 83 -11.43 20.70 -43.57
CA PRO A 83 -10.74 21.97 -43.43
C PRO A 83 -11.52 23.00 -44.24
N GLU A 84 -11.90 24.10 -43.58
CA GLU A 84 -12.50 25.24 -44.27
C GLU A 84 -11.50 25.63 -45.37
N GLY A 85 -11.98 25.61 -46.62
CA GLY A 85 -11.15 25.72 -47.80
C GLY A 85 -10.25 26.94 -47.70
N THR A 86 -8.98 26.76 -48.09
CA THR A 86 -8.04 27.86 -48.19
C THR A 86 -8.64 28.93 -49.11
N VAL A 87 -8.45 30.20 -48.78
CA VAL A 87 -8.96 31.35 -49.55
C VAL A 87 -8.52 31.31 -51.02
N PHE A 88 -7.42 30.60 -51.30
CA PHE A 88 -6.91 30.36 -52.65
C PHE A 88 -7.41 29.03 -53.17
N THR A 89 -8.08 29.09 -54.32
CA THR A 89 -8.50 27.93 -55.11
C THR A 89 -7.42 27.54 -56.11
N GLU A 90 -7.47 26.31 -56.61
CA GLU A 90 -6.56 25.82 -57.66
C GLU A 90 -6.58 26.72 -58.93
N GLU A 91 -7.72 27.39 -59.18
CA GLU A 91 -7.87 28.34 -60.28
C GLU A 91 -7.09 29.63 -60.05
N ASP A 92 -6.97 30.08 -58.79
CA ASP A 92 -6.18 31.24 -58.42
C ASP A 92 -4.68 30.98 -58.64
N PHE A 93 -4.22 29.76 -58.32
CA PHE A 93 -2.84 29.33 -58.61
C PHE A 93 -2.57 29.31 -60.12
N ARG A 94 -3.50 28.78 -60.93
CA ARG A 94 -3.37 28.78 -62.39
C ARG A 94 -3.38 30.17 -63.03
N LYS A 95 -4.02 31.14 -62.39
CA LYS A 95 -4.01 32.54 -62.82
C LYS A 95 -2.67 33.19 -62.45
N PHE A 96 -2.20 32.99 -61.22
CA PHE A 96 -0.90 33.46 -60.75
C PHE A 96 0.25 32.93 -61.61
N GLU A 97 0.25 31.63 -61.92
CA GLU A 97 1.28 31.03 -62.80
C GLU A 97 1.32 31.68 -64.18
N ARG A 98 0.16 31.97 -64.78
CA ARG A 98 0.07 32.63 -66.08
C ARG A 98 0.55 34.08 -66.05
N GLU A 99 0.32 34.77 -64.94
CA GLU A 99 0.65 36.19 -64.77
C GLU A 99 2.13 36.41 -64.48
N TYR A 100 2.77 35.50 -63.73
CA TYR A 100 4.17 35.65 -63.31
C TYR A 100 5.17 34.84 -64.12
N PHE A 101 4.81 33.61 -64.50
CA PHE A 101 5.69 32.71 -65.26
C PHE A 101 5.26 32.61 -66.71
N GLY A 102 4.72 33.71 -67.27
CA GLY A 102 4.19 33.82 -68.63
C GLY A 102 4.85 32.80 -69.56
N ARG A 103 4.02 31.93 -70.15
CA ARG A 103 4.51 30.84 -71.03
C ARG A 103 5.55 31.41 -72.01
N PRO A 104 6.61 30.68 -72.39
CA PRO A 104 7.40 31.10 -73.54
C PRO A 104 6.50 31.35 -74.75
#